data_AF-A0A968MIR8-F1
#
_entry.id   AF-A0A968MIR8-F1
#
_cell.length_a   1.000
_cell.length_b   1.000
_cell.length_c   1.000
_cell.angle_alpha   90.00
_cell.angle_beta   90.00
_cell.angle_gamma   90.00
#
_symmetry.space_group_name_H-M   'P 1'
#
loop_
_entity.id
_entity.type
_entity.pdbx_description
1 polymer ?
#
loop_
_entity_poly.entity_id
_entity_poly.type
_entity_poly.pdbx_seq_one_letter_code
_entity_poly.pdbx_strand_id
1 'polypeptide(L)'
;MPNVLFYILFFLNCTQSDKSQDSDIKSDVDFTVEKIGDLPDEIDESSGIVVYDNLIWTFNDSGGENLIYGLSKKDGSIQKKITLKNTTNTDWEDIAQNDKYIFVGDIGNNDGSRKDLKIYLLDKHTLMILQFRKLKLK
;
A
#
# COMPACT_ATOMS: atom_id res chain seq x y z
N MET A 1 12.43 -36.55 -38.34
CA MET A 1 13.15 -36.53 -37.05
C MET A 1 12.88 -35.16 -36.42
N PRO A 2 12.35 -35.11 -35.19
CA PRO A 2 11.55 -33.98 -34.73
C PRO A 2 12.36 -32.97 -33.92
N ASN A 3 12.12 -31.67 -34.16
CA ASN A 3 12.48 -30.60 -33.23
C ASN A 3 11.29 -30.41 -32.28
N VAL A 4 11.35 -31.07 -31.13
CA VAL A 4 10.39 -30.87 -30.02
C VAL A 4 10.82 -29.60 -29.29
N LEU A 5 10.03 -28.54 -29.44
CA LEU A 5 10.19 -27.30 -28.71
C LEU A 5 9.63 -27.50 -27.29
N PHE A 6 10.52 -27.48 -26.29
CA PHE A 6 10.23 -27.72 -24.89
C PHE A 6 9.68 -26.43 -24.25
N TYR A 7 8.36 -26.31 -24.11
CA TYR A 7 7.75 -25.27 -23.29
C TYR A 7 7.70 -25.74 -21.83
N ILE A 8 8.56 -25.20 -20.98
CA ILE A 8 8.44 -25.39 -19.53
C ILE A 8 7.38 -24.39 -19.02
N LEU A 9 6.14 -24.86 -18.96
CA LEU A 9 5.09 -24.24 -18.17
C LEU A 9 5.35 -24.58 -16.69
N PHE A 10 5.89 -23.64 -15.93
CA PHE A 10 5.93 -23.73 -14.47
C PHE A 10 4.52 -23.47 -13.92
N PHE A 11 3.71 -24.53 -13.83
CA PHE A 11 2.56 -24.53 -12.92
C PHE A 11 3.07 -24.87 -11.52
N LEU A 12 3.24 -23.86 -10.66
CA LEU A 12 3.32 -24.07 -9.22
C LEU A 12 1.92 -24.47 -8.74
N ASN A 13 1.60 -25.76 -8.88
CA ASN A 13 0.47 -26.37 -8.18
C ASN A 13 0.78 -26.35 -6.68
N CYS A 14 0.19 -25.41 -5.96
CA CYS A 14 0.05 -25.52 -4.51
C CYS A 14 -0.94 -26.66 -4.26
N THR A 15 -0.45 -27.82 -3.83
CA THR A 15 -1.31 -28.89 -3.34
C THR A 15 -1.64 -28.60 -1.88
N GLN A 16 -2.89 -28.25 -1.60
CA GLN A 16 -3.43 -28.32 -0.25
C GLN A 16 -4.35 -29.54 -0.17
N SER A 17 -3.82 -30.61 0.39
CA SER A 17 -4.61 -31.48 1.25
C SER A 17 -4.39 -30.97 2.67
N ASP A 18 -5.42 -30.40 3.28
CA ASP A 18 -5.94 -30.95 4.51
C ASP A 18 -7.33 -30.37 4.78
N LYS A 19 -8.31 -31.27 4.82
CA LYS A 19 -9.67 -30.98 5.27
C LYS A 19 -9.63 -30.77 6.78
N SER A 20 -9.64 -29.53 7.21
CA SER A 20 -10.20 -29.18 8.52
C SER A 20 -11.66 -28.77 8.29
N GLN A 21 -12.56 -29.37 9.06
CA GLN A 21 -13.96 -28.94 9.11
C GLN A 21 -13.97 -27.57 9.80
N ASP A 22 -13.98 -26.51 9.01
CA ASP A 22 -14.46 -25.22 9.49
C ASP A 22 -15.95 -25.17 9.15
N SER A 23 -16.78 -25.02 10.18
CA SER A 23 -18.21 -24.88 10.00
C SER A 23 -18.47 -23.58 9.25
N ASP A 24 -18.78 -23.68 7.96
CA ASP A 24 -19.16 -22.58 7.09
C ASP A 24 -20.19 -21.68 7.79
N ILE A 25 -19.72 -20.60 8.41
CA ILE A 25 -20.58 -19.44 8.68
C ILE A 25 -20.82 -18.85 7.29
N LYS A 26 -21.88 -19.29 6.62
CA LYS A 26 -22.49 -18.52 5.53
C LYS A 26 -22.96 -17.21 6.14
N SER A 27 -22.06 -16.23 6.16
CA SER A 27 -22.49 -14.84 6.31
C SER A 27 -23.17 -14.48 5.00
N ASP A 28 -24.50 -14.48 4.97
CA ASP A 28 -25.33 -13.90 3.91
C ASP A 28 -25.18 -12.35 3.88
N VAL A 29 -23.95 -11.85 3.99
CA VAL A 29 -23.65 -10.43 3.87
C VAL A 29 -23.40 -10.17 2.39
N ASP A 30 -24.43 -9.64 1.74
CA ASP A 30 -24.32 -9.10 0.40
C ASP A 30 -23.49 -7.82 0.46
N PHE A 31 -22.33 -7.82 -0.20
CA PHE A 31 -21.48 -6.65 -0.31
C PHE A 31 -21.62 -6.08 -1.72
N THR A 32 -22.13 -4.87 -1.81
CA THR A 32 -22.10 -4.11 -3.07
C THR A 32 -20.77 -3.41 -3.21
N VAL A 33 -20.04 -3.71 -4.28
CA VAL A 33 -18.85 -2.95 -4.68
C VAL A 33 -19.28 -1.80 -5.57
N GLU A 34 -18.95 -0.57 -5.18
CA GLU A 34 -19.15 0.62 -5.99
C GLU A 34 -17.80 1.13 -6.52
N LYS A 35 -17.71 1.34 -7.84
CA LYS A 35 -16.56 2.02 -8.42
C LYS A 35 -16.68 3.52 -8.12
N ILE A 36 -15.75 4.04 -7.32
CA ILE A 36 -15.65 5.48 -7.01
C ILE A 36 -15.09 6.27 -8.19
N GLY A 37 -14.04 5.76 -8.83
CA GLY A 37 -13.33 6.45 -9.91
C GLY A 37 -12.07 5.69 -10.32
N ASP A 38 -11.36 6.23 -11.31
CA ASP A 38 -10.01 5.79 -11.66
C ASP A 38 -8.98 6.68 -10.93
N LEU A 39 -7.81 6.14 -10.62
CA LEU A 39 -6.73 6.95 -10.06
C LEU A 39 -6.25 7.96 -11.13
N PRO A 40 -6.03 9.23 -10.76
CA PRO A 40 -5.42 10.19 -11.67
C PRO A 40 -4.02 9.74 -12.11
N ASP A 41 -3.62 10.08 -13.34
CA ASP A 41 -2.32 9.67 -13.93
C ASP A 41 -1.08 10.04 -13.09
N GLU A 42 -1.20 11.03 -12.20
CA GLU A 42 -0.13 11.39 -11.25
C GLU A 42 0.08 10.35 -10.15
N ILE A 43 -0.86 9.41 -9.96
CA ILE A 43 -0.83 8.32 -8.99
C ILE A 43 -0.83 7.00 -9.77
N ASP A 44 0.34 6.62 -10.26
CA ASP A 44 0.56 5.47 -11.13
C ASP A 44 1.07 4.22 -10.40
N GLU A 45 1.46 4.34 -9.12
CA GLU A 45 2.06 3.25 -8.33
C GLU A 45 1.61 3.27 -6.85
N SER A 46 0.30 3.13 -6.61
CA SER A 46 -0.28 3.22 -5.25
C SER A 46 -0.17 1.91 -4.46
N SER A 47 0.64 1.90 -3.39
CA SER A 47 0.84 0.70 -2.55
C SER A 47 0.13 0.70 -1.19
N GLY A 48 -0.67 1.73 -0.87
CA GLY A 48 -1.52 1.68 0.32
C GLY A 48 -2.56 2.78 0.41
N ILE A 49 -3.60 2.56 1.23
CA ILE A 49 -4.71 3.51 1.41
C ILE A 49 -5.15 3.62 2.88
N VAL A 50 -5.48 4.84 3.31
CA VAL A 50 -6.21 5.10 4.57
C VAL A 50 -7.31 6.13 4.37
N VAL A 51 -8.43 5.99 5.09
CA VAL A 51 -9.52 6.97 5.06
C VAL A 51 -9.44 7.89 6.27
N TYR A 52 -9.27 9.19 6.04
CA TYR A 52 -9.19 10.21 7.09
C TYR A 52 -9.68 11.57 6.58
N ASP A 53 -10.34 12.35 7.44
CA ASP A 53 -10.87 13.70 7.11
C ASP A 53 -11.73 13.70 5.83
N ASN A 54 -12.58 12.67 5.70
CA ASN A 54 -13.45 12.41 4.54
C ASN A 54 -12.73 12.23 3.18
N LEU A 55 -11.41 12.01 3.18
CA LEU A 55 -10.61 11.72 2.00
C LEU A 55 -10.03 10.31 2.06
N ILE A 56 -9.71 9.75 0.89
CA ILE A 56 -8.91 8.54 0.74
C ILE A 56 -7.46 8.98 0.51
N TRP A 57 -6.57 8.65 1.44
CA TRP A 57 -5.16 9.02 1.37
C TRP A 57 -4.33 7.88 0.80
N THR A 58 -3.49 8.19 -0.19
CA THR A 58 -2.55 7.25 -0.83
C THR A 58 -1.21 7.97 -1.11
N PHE A 59 -0.23 7.25 -1.65
CA PHE A 59 1.09 7.71 -2.08
C PHE A 59 1.57 6.82 -3.25
N ASN A 60 2.51 7.30 -4.06
CA ASN A 60 3.24 6.46 -5.02
C ASN A 60 4.44 5.80 -4.34
N ASP A 61 4.76 4.54 -4.59
CA ASP A 61 5.94 3.84 -4.07
C ASP A 61 7.20 4.04 -4.95
N SER A 62 8.18 3.14 -4.84
CA SER A 62 9.30 2.95 -5.79
C SER A 62 10.15 4.17 -6.16
N GLY A 63 10.27 5.15 -5.26
CA GLY A 63 11.09 6.34 -5.49
C GLY A 63 10.35 7.53 -6.12
N GLY A 64 9.01 7.53 -6.08
CA GLY A 64 8.18 8.65 -6.49
C GLY A 64 8.38 9.93 -5.67
N GLU A 65 7.50 10.91 -5.84
CA GLU A 65 7.56 12.13 -5.03
C GLU A 65 7.30 11.82 -3.54
N ASN A 66 7.86 12.62 -2.63
CA ASN A 66 7.60 12.53 -1.20
C ASN A 66 6.24 13.16 -0.82
N LEU A 67 5.19 12.77 -1.53
CA LEU A 67 3.82 13.25 -1.39
C LEU A 67 2.89 12.16 -0.84
N ILE A 68 1.91 12.60 -0.07
CA ILE A 68 0.64 11.86 0.09
C ILE A 68 -0.49 12.64 -0.59
N TYR A 69 -1.38 11.92 -1.25
CA TYR A 69 -2.50 12.45 -2.02
C TYR A 69 -3.80 12.15 -1.28
N GLY A 70 -4.63 13.17 -1.07
CA GLY A 70 -5.98 13.02 -0.52
C GLY A 70 -7.00 13.05 -1.64
N LEU A 71 -7.68 11.94 -1.87
CA LEU A 71 -8.64 11.73 -2.95
C LEU A 71 -10.08 11.87 -2.47
N SER A 72 -10.91 12.41 -3.35
CA SER A 72 -12.36 12.48 -3.19
C SER A 72 -12.98 11.08 -3.19
N LYS A 73 -13.82 10.79 -2.18
CA LYS A 73 -14.63 9.57 -2.13
C LYS A 73 -15.76 9.54 -3.17
N LYS A 74 -16.02 10.64 -3.85
CA LYS A 74 -17.11 10.75 -4.84
C LYS A 74 -16.67 10.32 -6.23
N ASP A 75 -15.44 10.63 -6.61
CA ASP A 75 -14.96 10.50 -7.99
C ASP A 75 -13.47 10.15 -8.11
N GLY A 76 -12.74 9.97 -7.01
CA GLY A 76 -11.31 9.64 -7.02
C GLY A 76 -10.39 10.83 -7.34
N SER A 77 -10.93 12.03 -7.54
CA SER A 77 -10.13 13.21 -7.88
C SER A 77 -9.20 13.64 -6.74
N ILE A 78 -8.01 14.14 -7.06
CA ILE A 78 -7.07 14.70 -6.07
C ILE A 78 -7.64 16.00 -5.49
N GLN A 79 -7.88 16.02 -4.18
CA GLN A 79 -8.34 17.19 -3.43
C GLN A 79 -7.20 17.84 -2.63
N LYS A 80 -6.22 17.04 -2.19
CA LYS A 80 -5.05 17.52 -1.42
C LYS A 80 -3.78 16.82 -1.89
N LYS A 81 -2.67 17.54 -1.87
CA LYS A 81 -1.30 17.02 -2.00
C LYS A 81 -0.48 17.54 -0.84
N ILE A 82 0.15 16.65 -0.08
CA ILE A 82 0.92 17.03 1.10
C ILE A 82 2.35 16.52 0.94
N THR A 83 3.31 17.45 0.85
CA THR A 83 4.73 17.13 0.85
C THR A 83 5.22 16.81 2.25
N LEU A 84 5.76 15.61 2.42
CA LEU A 84 6.36 15.16 3.66
C LEU A 84 7.79 15.70 3.74
N LYS A 85 7.94 16.90 4.32
CA LYS A 85 9.23 17.60 4.43
C LYS A 85 10.29 16.74 5.12
N ASN A 86 11.54 16.90 4.70
CA ASN A 86 12.71 16.19 5.22
C ASN A 86 12.60 14.67 5.08
N THR A 87 11.87 14.20 4.08
CA THR A 87 11.81 12.78 3.70
C THR A 87 12.13 12.59 2.24
N THR A 88 12.55 11.38 1.95
CA THR A 88 12.68 10.87 0.59
C THR A 88 11.79 9.63 0.54
N ASN A 89 11.03 9.52 -0.54
CA ASN A 89 10.45 8.26 -0.92
C ASN A 89 11.55 7.43 -1.56
N THR A 90 12.07 6.46 -0.82
CA THR A 90 13.07 5.53 -1.35
C THR A 90 12.38 4.26 -1.82
N ASP A 91 11.53 3.69 -0.96
CA ASP A 91 10.68 2.54 -1.29
C ASP A 91 9.54 2.48 -0.27
N TRP A 92 8.57 3.39 -0.40
CA TRP A 92 7.39 3.41 0.48
C TRP A 92 6.46 2.27 0.10
N GLU A 93 5.97 1.47 1.05
CA GLU A 93 5.21 0.24 0.73
C GLU A 93 3.93 0.09 1.55
N ASP A 94 3.71 0.97 2.54
CA ASP A 94 2.52 0.88 3.38
C ASP A 94 2.13 2.22 4.01
N ILE A 95 0.83 2.38 4.24
CA ILE A 95 0.24 3.48 5.01
C ILE A 95 -0.82 2.93 5.97
N ALA A 96 -0.69 3.28 7.24
CA ALA A 96 -1.61 2.86 8.29
C ALA A 96 -2.02 4.05 9.16
N GLN A 97 -3.01 3.86 10.02
CA GLN A 97 -3.44 4.92 10.93
C GLN A 97 -3.96 4.37 12.27
N ASN A 98 -3.92 5.22 13.29
CA ASN A 98 -4.68 5.07 14.53
C ASN A 98 -5.45 6.37 14.81
N ASP A 99 -6.08 6.52 15.97
CA ASP A 99 -6.90 7.70 16.27
C ASP A 99 -6.17 9.04 16.12
N LYS A 100 -4.84 9.07 16.34
CA LYS A 100 -4.06 10.30 16.40
C LYS A 100 -3.07 10.48 15.26
N TYR A 101 -2.63 9.38 14.65
CA TYR A 101 -1.49 9.40 13.73
C TYR A 101 -1.78 8.64 12.44
N ILE A 102 -1.11 9.08 11.38
CA ILE A 102 -0.89 8.32 10.15
C ILE A 102 0.56 7.85 10.16
N PHE A 103 0.80 6.63 9.70
CA PHE A 103 2.10 6.00 9.60
C PHE A 103 2.39 5.73 8.13
N VAL A 104 3.58 6.06 7.66
CA VAL A 104 4.03 5.73 6.30
C VAL A 104 5.31 4.90 6.39
N GLY A 105 5.31 3.72 5.81
CA GLY A 105 6.43 2.79 5.84
C GLY A 105 7.32 2.96 4.62
N ASP A 106 8.52 3.49 4.82
CA ASP A 106 9.64 3.42 3.86
C ASP A 106 10.41 2.13 4.15
N ILE A 107 9.85 1.03 3.68
CA ILE A 107 10.16 -0.33 4.13
C ILE A 107 10.41 -1.32 3.00
N GLY A 108 10.23 -0.91 1.74
CA GLY A 108 10.57 -1.76 0.60
C GLY A 108 12.05 -2.11 0.60
N ASN A 109 12.33 -3.39 0.39
CA ASN A 109 13.65 -4.00 0.59
C ASN A 109 13.76 -5.36 -0.10
N ASN A 110 13.29 -5.44 -1.35
CA ASN A 110 13.19 -6.71 -2.10
C ASN A 110 14.55 -7.41 -2.29
N ASP A 111 15.64 -6.63 -2.35
CA ASP A 111 17.01 -7.14 -2.44
C ASP A 111 17.66 -7.45 -1.08
N GLY A 112 16.98 -7.11 0.03
CA GLY A 112 17.46 -7.25 1.41
C GLY A 112 18.66 -6.34 1.77
N SER A 113 19.05 -5.43 0.89
CA SER A 113 20.27 -4.64 1.01
C SER A 113 20.08 -3.39 1.86
N ARG A 114 18.87 -2.82 1.88
CA ARG A 114 18.58 -1.59 2.63
C ARG A 114 18.65 -1.85 4.13
N LYS A 115 19.33 -0.92 4.82
CA LYS A 115 19.47 -0.87 6.29
C LYS A 115 18.88 0.39 6.91
N ASP A 116 18.34 1.27 6.07
CA ASP A 116 17.80 2.57 6.48
C ASP A 116 16.28 2.56 6.61
N LEU A 117 15.63 1.40 6.54
CA LEU A 117 14.16 1.25 6.63
C LEU A 117 13.60 2.04 7.81
N LYS A 118 12.49 2.74 7.58
CA LYS A 118 11.89 3.58 8.61
C LYS A 118 10.39 3.72 8.47
N ILE A 119 9.73 4.02 9.58
CA ILE A 119 8.31 4.39 9.61
C ILE A 119 8.24 5.87 9.98
N TYR A 120 7.64 6.68 9.11
CA TYR A 120 7.31 8.07 9.39
C TYR A 120 6.01 8.15 10.18
N LEU A 121 5.98 9.04 11.18
CA LEU A 121 4.81 9.31 12.01
C LEU A 121 4.29 10.71 11.71
N LEU A 122 3.08 10.79 11.17
CA LEU A 122 2.41 12.03 10.83
C LEU A 122 1.32 12.32 11.87
N ASP A 123 1.27 13.56 12.33
CA ASP A 123 0.14 14.04 13.12
C ASP A 123 -1.08 14.20 12.23
N LYS A 124 -2.22 13.61 12.60
CA LYS A 124 -3.43 13.66 11.77
C LYS A 124 -3.97 15.07 11.57
N HIS A 125 -3.86 15.95 12.56
CA HIS A 125 -4.43 17.29 12.47
C HIS A 125 -3.64 18.18 11.51
N THR A 126 -2.31 18.06 11.54
CA THR A 126 -1.42 18.90 10.73
C THR A 126 -0.94 18.23 9.44
N LEU A 127 -1.04 16.90 9.36
CA LEU A 127 -0.45 16.05 8.31
C LEU A 127 1.06 16.24 8.16
N MET A 128 1.72 16.77 9.19
CA MET A 128 3.16 16.96 9.23
C MET A 128 3.82 15.79 9.95
N ILE A 129 5.05 15.48 9.52
CA ILE A 129 5.88 14.50 10.23
C ILE A 129 6.27 15.05 11.59
N LEU A 130 6.01 14.26 12.62
CA LEU A 130 6.48 14.49 13.98
C LEU A 130 7.85 13.85 14.22
N GLN A 131 8.02 12.62 13.74
CA GLN A 131 9.24 11.84 13.90
C GLN A 131 9.26 10.68 12.91
N PHE A 132 10.40 10.00 12.80
CA PHE A 132 10.49 8.68 12.19
C PHE A 132 11.19 7.70 13.11
N ARG A 133 10.91 6.42 12.94
CA ARG A 133 11.60 5.34 13.64
C ARG A 133 12.33 4.47 12.64
N LYS A 134 13.66 4.40 12.75
CA LYS A 134 14.45 3.42 11.99
C LYS A 134 14.14 2.01 12.50
N LEU A 135 13.97 1.08 11.57
CA LEU A 135 13.81 -0.33 11.86
C LEU A 135 15.19 -0.98 11.94
N LYS A 136 15.37 -1.84 12.94
CA LYS A 136 16.57 -2.67 13.05
C LYS A 136 16.23 -4.05 12.48
N LEU A 137 16.78 -4.35 11.30
CA LEU A 137 16.79 -5.71 10.79
C LEU A 137 17.76 -6.53 11.66
N LYS A 138 17.28 -7.68 12.15
CA LYS A 138 18.09 -8.62 12.94
C LYS A 138 18.91 -9.51 12.03
#